data_AF-F9RKW2-F1
#
_entry.id   AF-F9RKW2-F1
#
_cell.length_a   1.000
_cell.length_b   1.000
_cell.length_c   1.000
_cell.angle_alpha   90.00
_cell.angle_beta   90.00
_cell.angle_gamma   90.00
#
_symmetry.space_group_name_H-M   'P 1'
#
loop_
_entity.id
_entity.type
_entity.pdbx_description
1 polymer ?
#
loop_
_entity_poly.entity_id
_entity_poly.type
_entity_poly.pdbx_seq_one_letter_code
_entity_poly.pdbx_strand_id
1 'polypeptide(L)'
;MNQAIKDKLPQAQEVFTCLYRNSKGQVSVQELANASLNESNTKSYIQGWSIKHSRPITLLTDQVIQTFSHGEEAIEAFESGNYSENNQIELPNSNRLSSQETMDICFTGFEKKEKEELVKLAETHNMVVKKSVTKYLNILCFGRTAGPSKLAQANSQGVIVLTRIQLENLLITGELPDSLAEDINLKDSSARKKVLSQEELVADINTSLAGLRELGRRENLIALFHEGSALGWKFHVPDVFREALDIKLTPISIQNNTISTWTQGHAYSFQRGDSIGSVSTKDWNNFLQQDGILLQIAYSNPAGFEENKRIEGKFTGSFYQSKTHKSSRQLNDSQIEVSSYVYDSGSLTIDIFKVNEAKTRVEKFDSIALSQVDFVTLLQQGYYWKKPLDKDDDTPIEKITLIP
;
A
#
# COMPACT_ATOMS: atom_id res chain seq x y z
N MET A 1 13.02 28.86 10.06
CA MET A 1 13.05 27.42 10.43
C MET A 1 12.05 27.25 11.55
N ASN A 2 10.93 26.57 11.34
CA ASN A 2 9.77 26.64 12.24
C ASN A 2 9.81 25.52 13.28
N GLN A 3 9.88 25.90 14.56
CA GLN A 3 9.89 25.02 15.74
C GLN A 3 8.73 24.00 15.74
N ALA A 4 7.63 24.28 15.03
CA ALA A 4 6.45 23.43 14.90
C ALA A 4 6.65 22.14 14.06
N ILE A 5 7.82 21.96 13.41
CA ILE A 5 8.17 20.71 12.70
C ILE A 5 8.83 19.71 13.66
N LYS A 6 9.54 20.17 14.70
CA LYS A 6 10.13 19.26 15.72
C LYS A 6 9.05 18.60 16.59
N ASP A 7 7.89 19.25 16.80
CA ASP A 7 6.80 18.74 17.65
C ASP A 7 5.80 17.80 16.93
N LYS A 8 6.05 17.44 15.65
CA LYS A 8 5.11 16.69 14.80
C LYS A 8 5.60 15.31 14.33
N LEU A 9 6.67 14.76 14.91
CA LEU A 9 6.96 13.35 14.72
C LEU A 9 6.20 12.51 15.75
N PRO A 10 5.45 11.47 15.35
CA PRO A 10 5.08 10.42 16.27
C PRO A 10 6.36 9.84 16.87
N GLN A 11 6.51 9.96 18.18
CA GLN A 11 7.56 9.27 18.92
C GLN A 11 7.40 7.76 18.64
N ALA A 12 8.44 7.17 18.05
CA ALA A 12 8.53 5.81 17.51
C ALA A 12 7.98 5.59 16.06
N GLN A 13 8.63 6.22 15.08
CA GLN A 13 8.82 5.60 13.76
C GLN A 13 10.32 5.31 13.62
N GLU A 14 10.69 4.06 13.33
CA GLU A 14 12.10 3.69 13.08
C GLU A 14 12.57 4.39 11.80
N VAL A 15 13.27 5.51 11.98
CA VAL A 15 13.96 6.23 10.92
C VAL A 15 15.36 5.66 10.84
N PHE A 16 15.70 5.08 9.70
CA PHE A 16 17.05 4.62 9.43
C PHE A 16 17.90 5.79 8.96
N THR A 17 18.92 6.13 9.74
CA THR A 17 19.86 7.21 9.47
C THR A 17 21.24 6.64 9.18
N CYS A 18 21.85 7.04 8.07
CA CYS A 18 23.20 6.60 7.74
C CYS A 18 24.01 7.64 6.95
N LEU A 19 25.34 7.49 7.01
CA LEU A 19 26.27 8.10 6.07
C LEU A 19 26.44 7.19 4.88
N TYR A 20 26.14 7.73 3.70
CA TYR A 20 26.18 7.00 2.44
C TYR A 20 27.22 7.61 1.50
N ARG A 21 28.13 6.78 0.97
CA ARG A 21 29.10 7.15 -0.06
C ARG A 21 28.57 6.70 -1.41
N ASN A 22 28.14 7.63 -2.25
CA ASN A 22 27.70 7.28 -3.60
C ASN A 22 28.87 6.79 -4.47
N SER A 23 28.56 6.21 -5.64
CA SER A 23 29.56 5.75 -6.62
C SER A 23 30.48 6.86 -7.17
N LYS A 24 30.11 8.13 -7.01
CA LYS A 24 30.96 9.29 -7.34
C LYS A 24 31.89 9.69 -6.19
N GLY A 25 31.92 8.93 -5.09
CA GLY A 25 32.74 9.17 -3.90
C GLY A 25 32.22 10.29 -2.98
N GLN A 26 31.04 10.84 -3.24
CA GLN A 26 30.45 11.89 -2.41
C GLN A 26 29.72 11.25 -1.23
N VAL A 27 30.08 11.70 -0.02
CA VAL A 27 29.43 11.30 1.22
C VAL A 27 28.22 12.19 1.47
N SER A 28 27.11 11.60 1.89
CA SER A 28 25.90 12.33 2.25
C SER A 28 25.17 11.65 3.40
N VAL A 29 24.51 12.44 4.24
CA VAL A 29 23.58 11.95 5.26
C VAL A 29 22.26 11.56 4.59
N GLN A 30 21.79 10.34 4.86
CA GLN A 30 20.54 9.80 4.38
C GLN A 30 19.63 9.41 5.55
N GLU A 31 18.38 9.86 5.50
CA GLU A 31 17.32 9.52 6.45
C GLU A 31 16.18 8.84 5.69
N LEU A 32 15.94 7.57 6.00
CA LEU A 32 14.92 6.75 5.38
C LEU A 32 13.87 6.33 6.41
N ALA A 33 12.61 6.69 6.19
CA ALA A 33 11.48 6.15 6.94
C ALA A 33 11.05 4.79 6.35
N ASN A 34 10.67 3.84 7.22
CA ASN A 34 10.27 2.48 6.85
C ASN A 34 11.33 1.77 5.99
N ALA A 35 12.60 1.89 6.37
CA ALA A 35 13.69 1.24 5.66
C ALA A 35 13.62 -0.29 5.82
N SER A 36 13.80 -1.02 4.73
CA SER A 36 13.83 -2.48 4.71
C SER A 36 15.10 -2.97 4.03
N LEU A 37 15.70 -4.01 4.60
CA LEU A 37 16.83 -4.70 4.00
C LEU A 37 16.32 -5.72 2.98
N ASN A 38 16.87 -5.69 1.78
CA ASN A 38 16.60 -6.64 0.72
C ASN A 38 17.91 -7.29 0.31
N GLU A 39 17.94 -8.62 0.33
CA GLU A 39 19.08 -9.40 -0.12
C GLU A 39 18.77 -9.97 -1.51
N SER A 40 19.64 -9.70 -2.48
CA SER A 40 19.67 -10.40 -3.75
C SER A 40 20.80 -11.42 -3.74
N ASN A 41 20.78 -12.43 -4.63
CA ASN A 41 21.83 -13.45 -4.76
C ASN A 41 23.25 -12.86 -4.96
N THR A 42 23.39 -11.58 -5.29
CA THR A 42 24.67 -10.93 -5.59
C THR A 42 24.99 -9.68 -4.77
N LYS A 43 24.00 -8.94 -4.24
CA LYS A 43 24.19 -7.67 -3.50
C LYS A 43 23.03 -7.43 -2.53
N SER A 44 23.31 -6.79 -1.40
CA SER A 44 22.28 -6.35 -0.44
C SER A 44 22.00 -4.86 -0.59
N TYR A 45 20.74 -4.46 -0.42
CA TYR A 45 20.31 -3.08 -0.57
C TYR A 45 19.20 -2.72 0.42
N ILE A 46 19.17 -1.46 0.83
CA ILE A 46 18.21 -0.87 1.74
C ILE A 46 17.23 -0.04 0.92
N GLN A 47 15.93 -0.24 1.09
CA GLN A 47 14.91 0.57 0.42
C GLN A 47 13.99 1.21 1.45
N GLY A 48 13.74 2.51 1.30
CA GLY A 48 12.87 3.26 2.19
C GLY A 48 12.44 4.60 1.61
N TRP A 49 11.61 5.33 2.36
CA TRP A 49 11.14 6.66 1.97
C TRP A 49 12.12 7.73 2.46
N SER A 50 12.75 8.47 1.54
CA SER A 50 13.68 9.54 1.93
C SER A 50 12.92 10.77 2.42
N ILE A 51 13.19 11.17 3.66
CA ILE A 51 12.59 12.37 4.26
C ILE A 51 13.09 13.63 3.54
N LYS A 52 14.36 13.65 3.15
CA LYS A 52 15.01 14.77 2.45
C LYS A 52 14.47 15.01 1.04
N HIS A 53 14.17 13.93 0.32
CA HIS A 53 13.79 14.00 -1.09
C HIS A 53 12.30 13.76 -1.35
N SER A 54 11.50 13.46 -0.32
CA SER A 54 10.07 13.14 -0.42
C SER A 54 9.74 12.12 -1.52
N ARG A 55 10.62 11.13 -1.70
CA ARG A 55 10.50 10.05 -2.70
C ARG A 55 11.14 8.76 -2.18
N PRO A 56 10.75 7.58 -2.71
CA PRO A 56 11.42 6.33 -2.38
C PRO A 56 12.86 6.33 -2.92
N ILE A 57 13.79 5.84 -2.10
CA ILE A 57 15.21 5.71 -2.45
C ILE A 57 15.68 4.29 -2.10
N THR A 58 16.61 3.78 -2.90
CA THR A 58 17.34 2.54 -2.65
C THR A 58 18.81 2.87 -2.42
N LEU A 59 19.42 2.33 -1.36
CA LEU A 59 20.81 2.49 -0.98
C LEU A 59 21.49 1.12 -1.01
N LEU A 60 22.70 1.02 -1.53
CA LEU A 60 23.47 -0.23 -1.42
C LEU A 60 24.07 -0.38 -0.02
N THR A 61 23.99 -1.56 0.58
CA THR A 61 24.57 -1.83 1.91
C THR A 61 26.07 -1.57 1.93
N ASP A 62 26.76 -1.92 0.85
CA ASP A 62 28.21 -1.82 0.72
C ASP A 62 28.70 -0.36 0.60
N GLN A 63 27.78 0.56 0.33
CA GLN A 63 28.04 2.01 0.23
C GLN A 63 27.64 2.76 1.52
N VAL A 64 27.10 2.05 2.52
CA VAL A 64 26.82 2.59 3.84
C VAL A 64 28.11 2.61 4.67
N ILE A 65 28.56 3.81 5.03
CA ILE A 65 29.78 4.00 5.83
C ILE A 65 29.49 3.79 7.31
N GLN A 66 28.54 4.54 7.86
CA GLN A 66 28.18 4.52 9.28
C GLN A 66 26.67 4.63 9.48
N THR A 67 26.09 3.83 10.37
CA THR A 67 24.68 3.95 10.80
C THR A 67 24.59 4.73 12.11
N PHE A 68 23.50 5.48 12.29
CA PHE A 68 23.28 6.33 13.45
C PHE A 68 21.89 6.12 14.00
N SER A 69 21.75 6.20 15.32
CA SER A 69 20.44 6.14 15.95
C SER A 69 19.66 7.43 15.71
N HIS A 70 20.34 8.59 15.59
CA HIS A 70 19.71 9.91 15.49
C HIS A 70 20.30 10.74 14.34
N GLY A 71 19.47 11.55 13.68
CA GLY A 71 19.86 12.43 12.57
C GLY A 71 20.95 13.45 12.91
N GLU A 72 20.92 14.00 14.13
CA GLU A 72 21.86 15.02 14.60
C GLU A 72 23.29 14.45 14.73
N GLU A 73 23.44 13.18 15.16
CA GLU A 73 24.73 12.49 15.25
C GLU A 73 25.36 12.23 13.87
N ALA A 74 24.53 11.89 12.87
CA ALA A 74 24.99 11.66 11.50
C ALA A 74 25.50 12.95 10.84
N ILE A 75 24.87 14.08 11.17
CA ILE A 75 25.30 15.41 10.69
C ILE A 75 26.62 15.81 11.35
N GLU A 76 26.77 15.61 12.66
CA GLU A 76 28.01 15.92 13.37
C GLU A 76 29.18 15.05 12.90
N ALA A 77 28.96 13.76 12.64
CA ALA A 77 29.95 12.85 12.05
C ALA A 77 30.32 13.25 10.61
N PHE A 78 29.35 13.74 9.83
CA PHE A 78 29.61 14.28 8.49
C PHE A 78 30.47 15.55 8.53
N GLU A 79 30.16 16.49 9.42
CA GLU A 79 30.84 17.79 9.54
C GLU A 79 32.24 17.67 10.14
N SER A 80 32.43 16.77 11.11
CA SER A 80 33.72 16.52 11.76
C SER A 80 34.67 15.65 10.93
N GLY A 81 34.15 14.92 9.93
CA GLY A 81 34.93 13.98 9.11
C GLY A 81 35.39 12.72 9.87
N ASN A 82 34.91 12.51 11.10
CA ASN A 82 35.27 11.37 11.94
C ASN A 82 34.15 10.31 11.87
N TYR A 83 34.26 9.41 10.89
CA TYR A 83 33.40 8.24 10.77
C TYR A 83 34.23 6.98 10.53
N SER A 84 33.78 5.84 11.07
CA SER A 84 34.44 4.54 10.90
C SER A 84 33.74 3.73 9.81
N GLU A 85 34.50 3.09 8.91
CA GLU A 85 33.96 2.30 7.78
C GLU A 85 33.39 0.92 8.20
N ASN A 86 32.73 0.82 9.35
CA ASN A 86 32.30 -0.47 9.88
C ASN A 86 30.90 -0.41 10.48
N ASN A 87 29.90 -1.06 9.86
CA ASN A 87 28.59 -1.30 10.48
C ASN A 87 28.08 -2.71 10.23
N GLN A 88 27.43 -3.23 11.27
CA GLN A 88 26.34 -4.19 11.12
C GLN A 88 25.05 -3.39 10.86
N ILE A 89 24.33 -3.71 9.79
CA ILE A 89 23.06 -3.07 9.43
C ILE A 89 21.95 -3.92 10.03
N GLU A 90 21.32 -3.43 11.11
CA GLU A 90 20.14 -4.07 11.70
C GLU A 90 18.88 -3.41 11.13
N LEU A 91 18.27 -4.05 10.13
CA LEU A 91 17.00 -3.64 9.54
C LEU A 91 16.11 -4.87 9.32
N PRO A 92 14.78 -4.72 9.37
CA PRO A 92 13.87 -5.82 9.08
C PRO A 92 14.06 -6.30 7.64
N ASN A 93 14.16 -7.62 7.47
CA ASN A 93 14.17 -8.26 6.15
C ASN A 93 12.84 -8.03 5.45
N SER A 94 12.91 -7.70 4.18
CA SER A 94 11.75 -7.48 3.31
C SER A 94 10.93 -8.76 3.12
N ASN A 95 9.61 -8.67 3.36
CA ASN A 95 8.63 -9.75 3.09
C ASN A 95 8.29 -9.88 1.58
N ARG A 96 9.20 -9.50 0.68
CA ARG A 96 9.01 -9.60 -0.77
C ARG A 96 8.74 -11.05 -1.18
N LEU A 97 7.64 -11.25 -1.90
CA LEU A 97 7.40 -12.47 -2.66
C LEU A 97 7.87 -12.22 -4.10
N SER A 98 9.08 -12.61 -4.46
CA SER A 98 9.53 -12.63 -5.86
C SER A 98 9.26 -14.00 -6.49
N SER A 99 8.92 -14.04 -7.78
CA SER A 99 8.98 -15.30 -8.55
C SER A 99 10.40 -15.88 -8.48
N GLN A 100 10.53 -17.14 -8.08
CA GLN A 100 11.83 -17.82 -7.94
C GLN A 100 12.52 -18.09 -9.28
N GLU A 101 11.81 -17.91 -10.41
CA GLU A 101 12.27 -18.33 -11.74
C GLU A 101 12.30 -17.21 -12.80
N THR A 102 11.60 -16.07 -12.59
CA THR A 102 11.49 -15.00 -13.62
C THR A 102 11.66 -13.61 -13.02
N MET A 103 12.25 -12.70 -13.80
CA MET A 103 12.34 -11.27 -13.49
C MET A 103 11.18 -10.53 -14.18
N ASP A 104 10.15 -10.23 -13.41
CA ASP A 104 8.91 -9.61 -13.87
C ASP A 104 9.02 -8.06 -13.83
N ILE A 105 8.71 -7.40 -14.94
CA ILE A 105 8.75 -5.94 -15.08
C ILE A 105 7.42 -5.34 -15.55
N CYS A 106 7.01 -4.21 -14.97
CA CYS A 106 5.82 -3.47 -15.38
C CYS A 106 6.20 -2.06 -15.82
N PHE A 107 5.60 -1.57 -16.91
CA PHE A 107 5.79 -0.22 -17.42
C PHE A 107 4.55 0.65 -17.17
N THR A 108 4.75 1.83 -16.60
CA THR A 108 3.68 2.82 -16.37
C THR A 108 4.12 4.22 -16.78
N GLY A 109 3.22 5.02 -17.36
CA GLY A 109 3.50 6.42 -17.69
C GLY A 109 4.42 6.68 -18.88
N PHE A 110 4.41 5.78 -19.88
CA PHE A 110 5.16 5.91 -21.14
C PHE A 110 4.22 6.01 -22.34
N GLU A 111 4.62 6.78 -23.36
CA GLU A 111 3.90 6.83 -24.63
C GLU A 111 3.98 5.48 -25.36
N LYS A 112 3.06 5.22 -26.31
CA LYS A 112 2.97 3.93 -27.01
C LYS A 112 4.29 3.51 -27.66
N LYS A 113 4.95 4.43 -28.36
CA LYS A 113 6.22 4.17 -29.06
C LYS A 113 7.34 3.84 -28.07
N GLU A 114 7.46 4.62 -26.99
CA GLU A 114 8.47 4.39 -25.95
C GLU A 114 8.21 3.08 -25.20
N LYS A 115 6.95 2.76 -24.92
CA LYS A 115 6.56 1.51 -24.28
C LYS A 115 6.90 0.31 -25.15
N GLU A 116 6.66 0.37 -26.46
CA GLU A 116 7.05 -0.69 -27.40
C GLU A 116 8.57 -0.88 -27.48
N GLU A 117 9.34 0.21 -27.44
CA GLU A 117 10.81 0.15 -27.36
C GLU A 117 11.27 -0.52 -26.05
N LEU A 118 10.68 -0.14 -24.92
CA LEU A 118 11.03 -0.67 -23.60
C LEU A 118 10.60 -2.13 -23.41
N VAL A 119 9.47 -2.54 -23.99
CA VAL A 119 9.01 -3.93 -23.99
C VAL A 119 10.01 -4.79 -24.75
N LYS A 120 10.41 -4.38 -25.96
CA LYS A 120 11.42 -5.10 -26.75
C LYS A 120 12.76 -5.18 -26.03
N LEU A 121 13.16 -4.09 -25.36
CA LEU A 121 14.39 -4.05 -24.58
C LEU A 121 14.33 -5.05 -23.42
N ALA A 122 13.23 -5.07 -22.65
CA ALA A 122 13.03 -6.02 -21.56
C ALA A 122 13.02 -7.49 -22.06
N GLU A 123 12.31 -7.78 -23.15
CA GLU A 123 12.25 -9.12 -23.75
C GLU A 123 13.63 -9.60 -24.23
N THR A 124 14.44 -8.70 -24.80
CA THR A 124 15.82 -9.00 -25.25
C THR A 124 16.73 -9.41 -24.08
N HIS A 125 16.44 -8.94 -22.87
CA HIS A 125 17.19 -9.24 -21.65
C HIS A 125 16.51 -10.29 -20.75
N ASN A 126 15.67 -11.17 -21.32
CA ASN A 126 14.97 -12.26 -20.61
C ASN A 126 14.08 -11.81 -19.44
N MET A 127 13.56 -10.57 -19.46
CA MET A 127 12.55 -10.11 -18.50
C MET A 127 11.14 -10.40 -18.99
N VAL A 128 10.23 -10.68 -18.06
CA VAL A 128 8.82 -10.94 -18.36
C VAL A 128 8.01 -9.67 -18.16
N VAL A 129 7.49 -9.10 -19.24
CA VAL A 129 6.68 -7.88 -19.15
C VAL A 129 5.26 -8.17 -18.66
N LYS A 130 4.88 -7.58 -17.53
CA LYS A 130 3.53 -7.64 -16.96
C LYS A 130 2.75 -6.37 -17.25
N LYS A 131 1.44 -6.54 -17.49
CA LYS A 131 0.51 -5.44 -17.83
C LYS A 131 0.09 -4.61 -16.61
N SER A 132 0.23 -5.16 -15.41
CA SER A 132 -0.16 -4.55 -14.14
C SER A 132 0.85 -4.85 -13.02
N VAL A 133 0.71 -4.16 -11.89
CA VAL A 133 1.48 -4.42 -10.67
C VAL A 133 0.91 -5.67 -10.00
N THR A 134 1.55 -6.82 -10.25
CA THR A 134 1.15 -8.13 -9.74
C THR A 134 1.88 -8.46 -8.43
N LYS A 135 1.35 -9.42 -7.67
CA LYS A 135 1.89 -9.85 -6.35
C LYS A 135 3.37 -10.27 -6.38
N TYR A 136 3.89 -10.69 -7.52
CA TYR A 136 5.27 -11.17 -7.70
C TYR A 136 6.14 -10.23 -8.56
N LEU A 137 5.70 -8.98 -8.76
CA LEU A 137 6.42 -8.04 -9.61
C LEU A 137 7.80 -7.69 -9.02
N ASN A 138 8.86 -7.80 -9.83
CA ASN A 138 10.22 -7.44 -9.37
C ASN A 138 10.51 -5.95 -9.60
N ILE A 139 10.15 -5.43 -10.78
CA ILE A 139 10.50 -4.06 -11.21
C ILE A 139 9.27 -3.31 -11.74
N LEU A 140 9.06 -2.08 -11.27
CA LEU A 140 8.17 -1.09 -11.88
C LEU A 140 9.01 0.00 -12.53
N CYS A 141 9.01 0.05 -13.86
CA CYS A 141 9.57 1.15 -14.61
C CYS A 141 8.51 2.25 -14.82
N PHE A 142 8.80 3.47 -14.39
CA PHE A 142 7.86 4.59 -14.47
C PHE A 142 8.38 5.73 -15.36
N GLY A 143 7.47 6.33 -16.13
CA GLY A 143 7.70 7.48 -16.98
C GLY A 143 7.01 8.75 -16.47
N ARG A 144 7.03 9.81 -17.28
CA ARG A 144 6.59 11.17 -16.89
C ARG A 144 5.11 11.25 -16.54
N THR A 145 4.28 10.35 -17.05
CA THR A 145 2.82 10.31 -16.84
C THR A 145 2.39 9.15 -15.93
N ALA A 146 3.30 8.65 -15.09
CA ALA A 146 3.02 7.52 -14.22
C ALA A 146 1.94 7.87 -13.17
N GLY A 147 0.84 7.13 -13.18
CA GLY A 147 -0.26 7.34 -12.24
C GLY A 147 0.15 7.01 -10.79
N PRO A 148 -0.26 7.83 -9.80
CA PRO A 148 0.15 7.67 -8.40
C PRO A 148 -0.32 6.35 -7.78
N SER A 149 -1.42 5.77 -8.27
CA SER A 149 -1.96 4.48 -7.78
C SER A 149 -0.99 3.31 -7.99
N LYS A 150 -0.37 3.18 -9.18
CA LYS A 150 0.59 2.11 -9.47
C LYS A 150 1.91 2.29 -8.72
N LEU A 151 2.34 3.53 -8.51
CA LEU A 151 3.51 3.85 -7.70
C LEU A 151 3.28 3.53 -6.23
N ALA A 152 2.11 3.88 -5.68
CA ALA A 152 1.74 3.55 -4.30
C ALA A 152 1.63 2.03 -4.09
N GLN A 153 1.03 1.30 -5.03
CA GLN A 153 0.90 -0.16 -4.99
C GLN A 153 2.26 -0.88 -5.09
N ALA A 154 3.13 -0.42 -5.99
CA ALA A 154 4.49 -0.96 -6.08
C ALA A 154 5.31 -0.66 -4.82
N ASN A 155 5.09 0.49 -4.19
CA ASN A 155 5.78 0.85 -2.95
C ASN A 155 5.30 0.02 -1.76
N SER A 156 3.99 -0.22 -1.62
CA SER A 156 3.46 -1.05 -0.53
C SER A 156 3.87 -2.52 -0.64
N GLN A 157 4.09 -3.01 -1.86
CA GLN A 157 4.59 -4.35 -2.13
C GLN A 157 6.12 -4.45 -2.05
N GLY A 158 6.81 -3.32 -1.84
CA GLY A 158 8.26 -3.22 -1.95
C GLY A 158 8.71 -3.77 -3.28
N VAL A 159 8.32 -3.18 -4.41
CA VAL A 159 8.81 -3.49 -5.76
C VAL A 159 9.96 -2.54 -6.10
N ILE A 160 10.93 -2.95 -6.93
CA ILE A 160 12.01 -2.04 -7.35
C ILE A 160 11.43 -1.00 -8.31
N VAL A 161 11.48 0.28 -7.97
CA VAL A 161 10.91 1.36 -8.80
C VAL A 161 12.03 2.11 -9.53
N LEU A 162 12.02 2.10 -10.86
CA LEU A 162 13.08 2.67 -11.71
C LEU A 162 12.51 3.62 -12.77
N THR A 163 13.30 4.62 -13.17
CA THR A 163 13.05 5.40 -14.39
C THR A 163 13.56 4.67 -15.64
N ARG A 164 13.20 5.14 -16.85
CA ARG A 164 13.72 4.61 -18.12
C ARG A 164 15.25 4.53 -18.15
N ILE A 165 15.93 5.64 -17.84
CA ILE A 165 17.39 5.74 -17.87
C ILE A 165 18.01 4.75 -16.88
N GLN A 166 17.39 4.60 -15.71
CA GLN A 166 17.84 3.68 -14.66
C GLN A 166 17.66 2.21 -15.07
N LEU A 167 16.57 1.88 -15.76
CA LEU A 167 16.36 0.55 -16.30
C LEU A 167 17.37 0.24 -17.41
N GLU A 168 17.58 1.17 -18.34
CA GLU A 168 18.54 1.01 -19.43
C GLU A 168 19.97 0.79 -18.88
N ASN A 169 20.36 1.55 -17.86
CA ASN A 169 21.64 1.34 -17.17
C ASN A 169 21.71 -0.03 -16.50
N LEU A 170 20.67 -0.44 -15.77
CA LEU A 170 20.62 -1.75 -15.13
C LEU A 170 20.72 -2.90 -16.14
N LEU A 171 20.11 -2.77 -17.31
CA LEU A 171 20.16 -3.78 -18.37
C LEU A 171 21.54 -3.87 -19.04
N ILE A 172 22.27 -2.75 -19.12
CA ILE A 172 23.59 -2.68 -19.75
C ILE A 172 24.70 -3.09 -18.78
N THR A 173 24.66 -2.62 -17.53
CA THR A 173 25.74 -2.81 -16.57
C THR A 173 25.49 -3.96 -15.60
N GLY A 174 24.24 -4.43 -15.47
CA GLY A 174 23.85 -5.36 -14.41
C GLY A 174 23.83 -4.73 -13.02
N GLU A 175 23.99 -3.41 -12.92
CA GLU A 175 24.08 -2.68 -11.65
C GLU A 175 22.85 -1.81 -11.41
N LEU A 176 22.36 -1.78 -10.17
CA LEU A 176 21.33 -0.83 -9.75
C LEU A 176 21.93 0.60 -9.74
N PRO A 177 21.21 1.61 -10.25
CA PRO A 177 21.77 2.94 -10.40
C PRO A 177 21.92 3.66 -9.06
N ASP A 178 23.18 3.98 -8.71
CA ASP A 178 23.58 4.61 -7.44
C ASP A 178 23.30 6.12 -7.35
N SER A 179 22.98 6.79 -8.46
CA SER A 179 22.80 8.25 -8.48
C SER A 179 21.39 8.66 -8.86
N LEU A 180 20.77 9.40 -7.93
CA LEU A 180 19.61 10.25 -8.10
C LEU A 180 19.81 11.18 -9.31
N ALA A 181 19.17 10.90 -10.44
CA ALA A 181 19.18 11.84 -11.56
C ALA A 181 18.48 13.16 -11.18
N GLU A 182 19.11 14.24 -11.61
CA GLU A 182 18.84 15.66 -11.35
C GLU A 182 17.41 16.08 -11.77
N ASP A 183 16.82 16.97 -10.97
CA ASP A 183 15.68 17.84 -11.27
C ASP A 183 14.41 17.23 -11.89
N ILE A 184 13.63 16.50 -11.07
CA ILE A 184 12.17 16.47 -11.25
C ILE A 184 11.58 17.59 -10.39
N ASN A 185 11.42 18.76 -10.99
CA ASN A 185 10.79 19.91 -10.37
C ASN A 185 9.27 19.65 -10.24
N LEU A 186 8.87 19.05 -9.13
CA LEU A 186 7.47 18.97 -8.70
C LEU A 186 7.03 20.40 -8.33
N LYS A 187 6.38 21.10 -9.27
CA LYS A 187 5.92 22.47 -9.03
C LYS A 187 4.88 22.50 -7.92
N ASP A 188 5.20 23.28 -6.88
CA ASP A 188 4.28 23.70 -5.82
C ASP A 188 3.00 24.31 -6.40
N SER A 189 1.88 23.89 -5.80
CA SER A 189 0.53 24.33 -6.07
C SER A 189 0.31 25.77 -5.61
N SER A 190 0.52 26.73 -6.52
CA SER A 190 -0.12 28.03 -6.42
C SER A 190 -1.19 28.20 -7.50
N ALA A 191 -2.37 28.63 -7.05
CA ALA A 191 -3.55 28.86 -7.87
C ALA A 191 -3.27 29.95 -8.94
N ARG A 192 -2.91 29.53 -10.14
CA ARG A 192 -3.13 30.30 -11.37
C ARG A 192 -4.04 29.48 -12.27
N LYS A 193 -5.03 30.14 -12.83
CA LYS A 193 -6.02 29.62 -13.79
C LYS A 193 -5.26 28.96 -14.94
N LYS A 194 -4.99 27.66 -14.83
CA LYS A 194 -4.13 26.92 -15.75
C LYS A 194 -4.95 26.65 -17.00
N VAL A 195 -4.47 27.13 -18.14
CA VAL A 195 -4.91 26.57 -19.42
C VAL A 195 -4.33 25.15 -19.43
N LEU A 196 -5.17 24.16 -19.13
CA LEU A 196 -4.76 22.76 -19.22
C LEU A 196 -4.45 22.47 -20.69
N SER A 197 -3.26 21.93 -20.94
CA SER A 197 -2.94 21.33 -22.23
C SER A 197 -3.93 20.21 -22.57
N GLN A 198 -4.10 19.89 -23.86
CA GLN A 198 -5.03 18.84 -24.27
C GLN A 198 -4.68 17.47 -23.63
N GLU A 199 -3.41 17.22 -23.38
CA GLU A 199 -2.91 16.02 -22.69
C GLU A 199 -3.28 16.01 -21.21
N GLU A 200 -3.09 17.13 -20.49
CA GLU A 200 -3.53 17.27 -19.09
C GLU A 200 -5.05 17.16 -18.97
N LEU A 201 -5.80 17.69 -19.94
CA LEU A 201 -7.25 17.55 -19.99
C LEU A 201 -7.67 16.08 -20.14
N VAL A 202 -7.00 15.33 -21.02
CA VAL A 202 -7.26 13.91 -21.21
C VAL A 202 -6.89 13.11 -19.96
N ALA A 203 -5.78 13.46 -19.30
CA ALA A 203 -5.39 12.84 -18.03
C ALA A 203 -6.42 13.11 -16.92
N ASP A 204 -6.91 14.34 -16.79
CA ASP A 204 -7.97 14.71 -15.85
C ASP A 204 -9.27 13.96 -16.13
N ILE A 205 -9.66 13.82 -17.41
CA ILE A 205 -10.86 13.08 -17.81
C ILE A 205 -10.72 11.60 -17.51
N ASN A 206 -9.58 11.00 -17.88
CA ASN A 206 -9.30 9.60 -17.57
C ASN A 206 -9.26 9.37 -16.06
N THR A 207 -8.72 10.29 -15.27
CA THR A 207 -8.74 10.20 -13.80
C THR A 207 -10.15 10.37 -13.23
N SER A 208 -10.98 11.22 -13.84
CA SER A 208 -12.36 11.47 -13.39
C SER A 208 -13.33 10.36 -13.80
N LEU A 209 -13.04 9.65 -14.91
CA LEU A 209 -13.88 8.57 -15.44
C LEU A 209 -13.38 7.18 -15.03
N ALA A 210 -12.07 7.01 -14.81
CA ALA A 210 -11.52 5.86 -14.10
C ALA A 210 -11.97 5.96 -12.65
N GLY A 211 -12.82 5.04 -12.23
CA GLY A 211 -13.36 5.07 -10.87
C GLY A 211 -14.76 5.69 -10.78
N LEU A 212 -15.57 5.61 -11.85
CA LEU A 212 -17.02 5.90 -11.85
C LEU A 212 -17.84 5.18 -10.75
N ARG A 213 -17.19 4.42 -9.85
CA ARG A 213 -17.76 3.69 -8.71
C ARG A 213 -16.84 3.57 -7.47
N GLU A 214 -15.65 4.18 -7.42
CA GLU A 214 -14.88 4.13 -6.16
C GLU A 214 -15.57 4.99 -5.11
N LEU A 215 -16.14 4.34 -4.09
CA LEU A 215 -16.70 5.05 -2.95
C LEU A 215 -15.55 5.74 -2.22
N GLY A 216 -15.54 7.08 -2.26
CA GLY A 216 -14.56 7.88 -1.52
C GLY A 216 -14.54 7.50 -0.05
N ARG A 217 -13.34 7.56 0.56
CA ARG A 217 -13.16 7.32 1.99
C ARG A 217 -13.98 8.32 2.79
N ARG A 218 -14.49 7.91 3.94
CA ARG A 218 -15.40 8.71 4.78
C ARG A 218 -14.81 8.90 6.16
N GLU A 219 -15.11 10.01 6.81
CA GLU A 219 -14.70 10.25 8.20
C GLU A 219 -15.53 9.42 9.22
N ASN A 220 -16.69 8.87 8.79
CA ASN A 220 -17.50 8.00 9.63
C ASN A 220 -16.88 6.60 9.72
N LEU A 221 -16.19 6.34 10.83
CA LEU A 221 -15.48 5.08 11.08
C LEU A 221 -16.43 3.97 11.49
N ILE A 222 -16.18 2.75 11.00
CA ILE A 222 -16.95 1.57 11.43
C ILE A 222 -16.58 1.11 12.85
N ALA A 223 -15.37 1.45 13.29
CA ALA A 223 -14.83 1.15 14.61
C ALA A 223 -14.19 2.41 15.22
N LEU A 224 -14.53 2.68 16.48
CA LEU A 224 -13.80 3.64 17.31
C LEU A 224 -12.89 2.86 18.26
N PHE A 225 -11.60 3.15 18.24
CA PHE A 225 -10.63 2.47 19.10
C PHE A 225 -10.36 3.28 20.36
N HIS A 226 -10.53 2.65 21.52
CA HIS A 226 -10.20 3.21 22.83
C HIS A 226 -9.45 2.16 23.64
N GLU A 227 -8.43 2.58 24.37
CA GLU A 227 -7.55 1.67 25.15
C GLU A 227 -7.01 0.48 24.33
N GLY A 228 -6.79 0.68 23.02
CA GLY A 228 -6.19 -0.32 22.13
C GLY A 228 -7.17 -1.36 21.54
N SER A 229 -8.49 -1.19 21.71
CA SER A 229 -9.49 -2.10 21.13
C SER A 229 -10.74 -1.38 20.60
N ALA A 230 -11.49 -2.04 19.71
CA ALA A 230 -12.71 -1.50 19.14
C ALA A 230 -13.85 -1.43 20.18
N LEU A 231 -14.38 -0.23 20.42
CA LEU A 231 -15.44 0.00 21.39
C LEU A 231 -16.79 -0.54 20.91
N GLY A 232 -17.49 -1.24 21.80
CA GLY A 232 -18.87 -1.69 21.60
C GLY A 232 -19.01 -2.90 20.67
N TRP A 233 -17.90 -3.49 20.22
CA TRP A 233 -17.91 -4.70 19.42
C TRP A 233 -17.99 -5.93 20.33
N LYS A 234 -18.70 -6.97 19.89
CA LYS A 234 -18.84 -8.23 20.66
C LYS A 234 -17.54 -9.03 20.72
N PHE A 235 -16.70 -8.91 19.70
CA PHE A 235 -15.35 -9.44 19.72
C PHE A 235 -14.34 -8.36 20.09
N HIS A 236 -13.32 -8.73 20.86
CA HIS A 236 -12.21 -7.86 21.19
C HIS A 236 -11.28 -7.75 19.98
N VAL A 237 -11.48 -6.71 19.17
CA VAL A 237 -10.65 -6.38 18.00
C VAL A 237 -9.59 -5.35 18.40
N PRO A 238 -8.29 -5.71 18.46
CA PRO A 238 -7.23 -4.74 18.74
C PRO A 238 -7.02 -3.71 17.61
N ASP A 239 -6.43 -2.57 17.96
CA ASP A 239 -6.13 -1.49 17.02
C ASP A 239 -5.14 -1.83 15.88
N VAL A 240 -4.37 -2.90 16.03
CA VAL A 240 -3.54 -3.47 14.95
C VAL A 240 -4.37 -3.82 13.71
N PHE A 241 -5.67 -4.12 13.87
CA PHE A 241 -6.57 -4.43 12.78
C PHE A 241 -7.17 -3.19 12.08
N ARG A 242 -6.72 -1.97 12.41
CA ARG A 242 -7.14 -0.75 11.69
C ARG A 242 -6.92 -0.88 10.19
N GLU A 243 -5.76 -1.39 9.78
CA GLU A 243 -5.48 -1.57 8.35
C GLU A 243 -6.39 -2.62 7.70
N ALA A 244 -6.64 -3.74 8.39
CA ALA A 244 -7.56 -4.79 7.91
C ALA A 244 -9.00 -4.31 7.82
N LEU A 245 -9.42 -3.38 8.68
CA LEU A 245 -10.71 -2.69 8.62
C LEU A 245 -10.74 -1.51 7.65
N ASP A 246 -9.64 -1.26 6.92
CA ASP A 246 -9.46 -0.12 6.03
C ASP A 246 -9.69 1.23 6.73
N ILE A 247 -9.24 1.36 7.97
CA ILE A 247 -9.21 2.60 8.76
C ILE A 247 -7.80 3.18 8.67
N LYS A 248 -7.66 4.35 8.04
CA LYS A 248 -6.36 4.99 7.79
C LYS A 248 -6.43 6.48 8.02
N LEU A 249 -5.30 7.04 8.43
CA LEU A 249 -5.12 8.48 8.50
C LEU A 249 -4.96 9.03 7.07
N THR A 250 -5.91 9.82 6.61
CA THR A 250 -5.92 10.37 5.25
C THR A 250 -5.83 11.90 5.31
N PRO A 251 -4.98 12.53 4.47
CA PRO A 251 -4.97 13.97 4.33
C PRO A 251 -6.23 14.46 3.60
N ILE A 252 -7.05 15.26 4.28
CA ILE A 252 -8.20 15.95 3.69
C ILE A 252 -7.84 17.44 3.55
N SER A 253 -8.03 17.99 2.35
CA SER A 253 -7.79 19.41 2.08
C SER A 253 -9.08 20.20 2.26
N ILE A 254 -9.12 21.04 3.30
CA ILE A 254 -10.22 21.95 3.59
C ILE A 254 -9.66 23.38 3.51
N GLN A 255 -10.20 24.20 2.62
CA GLN A 255 -9.86 25.64 2.52
C GLN A 255 -8.34 25.91 2.47
N ASN A 256 -7.62 25.22 1.59
CA ASN A 256 -6.15 25.28 1.42
C ASN A 256 -5.30 24.77 2.60
N ASN A 257 -5.91 24.18 3.62
CA ASN A 257 -5.20 23.50 4.70
C ASN A 257 -5.41 21.99 4.58
N THR A 258 -4.31 21.23 4.64
CA THR A 258 -4.36 19.76 4.67
C THR A 258 -4.37 19.31 6.12
N ILE A 259 -5.48 18.72 6.55
CA ILE A 259 -5.66 18.15 7.88
C ILE A 259 -5.67 16.63 7.73
N SER A 260 -4.87 15.95 8.53
CA SER A 260 -4.90 14.49 8.60
C SER A 260 -6.00 14.05 9.54
N THR A 261 -6.95 13.25 9.06
CA THR A 261 -8.07 12.73 9.84
C THR A 261 -8.22 11.23 9.60
N TRP A 262 -8.80 10.53 10.56
CA TRP A 262 -9.09 9.10 10.39
C TRP A 262 -10.22 8.92 9.39
N THR A 263 -10.05 7.99 8.47
CA THR A 263 -11.02 7.73 7.41
C THR A 263 -11.22 6.23 7.19
N GLN A 264 -12.47 5.87 6.96
CA GLN A 264 -12.95 4.55 6.61
C GLN A 264 -12.98 4.39 5.09
N GLY A 265 -12.30 3.37 4.59
CA GLY A 265 -12.50 2.88 3.23
C GLY A 265 -13.45 1.67 3.20
N HIS A 266 -13.41 0.92 2.11
CA HIS A 266 -14.34 -0.18 1.84
C HIS A 266 -13.62 -1.52 1.58
N ALA A 267 -12.28 -1.54 1.59
CA ALA A 267 -11.47 -2.68 1.20
C ALA A 267 -10.97 -3.46 2.43
N TYR A 268 -11.86 -4.20 3.07
CA TYR A 268 -11.51 -5.06 4.21
C TYR A 268 -10.55 -6.18 3.79
N SER A 269 -9.48 -6.39 4.56
CA SER A 269 -8.37 -7.26 4.14
C SER A 269 -7.75 -8.01 5.31
N PHE A 270 -8.56 -8.80 6.02
CA PHE A 270 -8.04 -9.71 7.03
C PHE A 270 -7.25 -10.86 6.38
N GLN A 271 -6.14 -11.26 7.01
CA GLN A 271 -5.15 -12.18 6.47
C GLN A 271 -5.19 -13.55 7.14
N ARG A 272 -4.70 -14.57 6.43
CA ARG A 272 -4.51 -15.91 7.01
C ARG A 272 -3.62 -15.84 8.25
N GLY A 273 -4.07 -16.47 9.32
CA GLY A 273 -3.39 -16.48 10.63
C GLY A 273 -3.88 -15.40 11.59
N ASP A 274 -4.59 -14.37 11.10
CA ASP A 274 -5.22 -13.38 11.96
C ASP A 274 -6.15 -14.08 12.96
N SER A 275 -5.99 -13.71 14.23
CA SER A 275 -6.65 -14.37 15.35
C SER A 275 -7.31 -13.32 16.23
N ILE A 276 -8.62 -13.45 16.42
CA ILE A 276 -9.45 -12.48 17.16
C ILE A 276 -10.28 -13.22 18.20
N GLY A 277 -10.14 -12.80 19.46
CA GLY A 277 -10.87 -13.37 20.59
C GLY A 277 -12.16 -12.61 20.90
N SER A 278 -13.13 -13.29 21.50
CA SER A 278 -14.30 -12.65 22.12
C SER A 278 -13.88 -11.69 23.24
N VAL A 279 -12.79 -12.03 23.93
CA VAL A 279 -12.13 -11.22 24.95
C VAL A 279 -10.65 -11.10 24.63
N SER A 280 -9.94 -10.21 25.34
CA SER A 280 -8.52 -9.99 25.09
C SER A 280 -7.71 -11.27 25.22
N THR A 281 -6.99 -11.62 24.16
CA THR A 281 -6.10 -12.80 24.12
C THR A 281 -4.74 -12.54 24.78
N LYS A 282 -4.46 -11.29 25.22
CA LYS A 282 -3.23 -10.94 25.93
C LYS A 282 -3.13 -11.65 27.29
N ASP A 283 -4.26 -11.83 27.96
CA ASP A 283 -4.37 -12.60 29.20
C ASP A 283 -5.06 -13.94 28.89
N TRP A 284 -4.26 -14.93 28.50
CA TRP A 284 -4.77 -16.23 28.06
C TRP A 284 -5.52 -16.97 29.16
N ASN A 285 -5.09 -16.85 30.42
CA ASN A 285 -5.77 -17.50 31.55
C ASN A 285 -7.17 -16.91 31.74
N ASN A 286 -7.29 -15.60 31.66
CA ASN A 286 -8.58 -14.92 31.74
C ASN A 286 -9.48 -15.28 30.55
N PHE A 287 -8.92 -15.33 29.34
CA PHE A 287 -9.63 -15.80 28.15
C PHE A 287 -10.23 -17.20 28.34
N LEU A 288 -9.45 -18.15 28.89
CA LEU A 288 -9.91 -19.51 29.19
C LEU A 288 -10.99 -19.51 30.29
N GLN A 289 -10.81 -18.72 31.34
CA GLN A 289 -11.76 -18.65 32.45
C GLN A 289 -13.13 -18.11 32.03
N GLN A 290 -13.16 -17.15 31.10
CA GLN A 290 -14.36 -16.51 30.57
C GLN A 290 -15.03 -17.28 29.42
N ASP A 291 -14.64 -18.53 29.17
CA ASP A 291 -15.18 -19.35 28.07
C ASP A 291 -15.06 -18.65 26.70
N GLY A 292 -13.90 -18.01 26.47
CA GLY A 292 -13.64 -17.21 25.29
C GLY A 292 -13.77 -17.96 23.97
N ILE A 293 -14.22 -17.27 22.93
CA ILE A 293 -14.30 -17.78 21.56
C ILE A 293 -13.17 -17.17 20.75
N LEU A 294 -12.36 -18.01 20.12
CA LEU A 294 -11.27 -17.57 19.27
C LEU A 294 -11.63 -17.83 17.81
N LEU A 295 -11.56 -16.78 16.99
CA LEU A 295 -11.70 -16.87 15.55
C LEU A 295 -10.31 -16.78 14.94
N GLN A 296 -9.94 -17.76 14.12
CA GLN A 296 -8.69 -17.73 13.36
C GLN A 296 -8.97 -17.85 11.87
N ILE A 297 -8.36 -17.00 11.06
CA ILE A 297 -8.55 -17.01 9.62
C ILE A 297 -7.67 -18.11 9.01
N ALA A 298 -8.33 -19.12 8.44
CA ALA A 298 -7.69 -20.22 7.75
C ALA A 298 -7.35 -19.87 6.28
N TYR A 299 -8.22 -19.10 5.63
CA TYR A 299 -8.07 -18.65 4.25
C TYR A 299 -8.69 -17.27 4.06
N SER A 300 -8.12 -16.42 3.20
CA SER A 300 -8.73 -15.14 2.85
C SER A 300 -8.40 -14.64 1.44
N ASN A 301 -9.38 -13.96 0.86
CA ASN A 301 -9.31 -13.09 -0.29
C ASN A 301 -9.83 -11.70 0.15
N PRO A 302 -9.08 -10.61 -0.07
CA PRO A 302 -9.48 -9.28 0.39
C PRO A 302 -10.73 -8.77 -0.36
N ALA A 303 -11.47 -7.85 0.27
CA ALA A 303 -12.53 -7.09 -0.35
C ALA A 303 -11.96 -5.90 -1.11
N GLY A 304 -12.57 -5.52 -2.23
CA GLY A 304 -12.06 -4.44 -3.05
C GLY A 304 -12.91 -4.14 -4.27
N PHE A 305 -12.48 -3.15 -5.04
CA PHE A 305 -13.09 -2.82 -6.31
C PHE A 305 -12.32 -3.52 -7.42
N GLU A 306 -12.99 -4.41 -8.13
CA GLU A 306 -12.45 -5.07 -9.31
C GLU A 306 -12.98 -4.42 -10.58
N GLU A 307 -12.14 -4.33 -11.60
CA GLU A 307 -12.55 -3.81 -12.90
C GLU A 307 -13.51 -4.80 -13.58
N ASN A 308 -14.73 -4.34 -13.91
CA ASN A 308 -15.76 -5.16 -14.53
C ASN A 308 -15.83 -4.93 -16.04
N LYS A 309 -15.85 -3.66 -16.47
CA LYS A 309 -15.99 -3.31 -17.89
C LYS A 309 -15.08 -2.14 -18.22
N ARG A 310 -14.46 -2.18 -19.40
CA ARG A 310 -13.58 -1.14 -19.93
C ARG A 310 -14.06 -0.71 -21.30
N ILE A 311 -14.11 0.60 -21.51
CA ILE A 311 -14.28 1.20 -22.82
C ILE A 311 -13.01 2.01 -23.10
N GLU A 312 -12.35 1.70 -24.21
CA GLU A 312 -11.19 2.44 -24.68
C GLU A 312 -11.39 2.86 -26.13
N GLY A 313 -11.01 4.08 -26.46
CA GLY A 313 -11.18 4.58 -27.81
C GLY A 313 -10.79 6.04 -27.96
N LYS A 314 -10.94 6.51 -29.20
CA LYS A 314 -10.77 7.91 -29.58
C LYS A 314 -12.12 8.61 -29.50
N PHE A 315 -12.18 9.69 -28.74
CA PHE A 315 -13.39 10.44 -28.50
C PHE A 315 -13.25 11.87 -29.02
N THR A 316 -14.24 12.27 -29.81
CA THR A 316 -14.41 13.63 -30.30
C THR A 316 -15.77 14.14 -29.83
N GLY A 317 -15.82 15.29 -29.17
CA GLY A 317 -17.05 15.83 -28.62
C GLY A 317 -16.82 16.82 -27.49
N SER A 318 -17.90 17.19 -26.80
CA SER A 318 -17.85 18.17 -25.70
C SER A 318 -17.84 17.46 -24.34
N PHE A 319 -16.84 17.76 -23.50
CA PHE A 319 -16.77 17.29 -22.11
C PHE A 319 -17.22 18.37 -21.13
N TYR A 320 -18.07 17.98 -20.17
CA TYR A 320 -18.58 18.85 -19.11
C TYR A 320 -18.13 18.30 -17.75
N GLN A 321 -17.30 19.05 -17.03
CA GLN A 321 -16.66 18.57 -15.80
C GLN A 321 -17.58 18.58 -14.57
N SER A 322 -18.65 19.39 -14.56
CA SER A 322 -19.63 19.38 -13.47
C SER A 322 -21.02 19.80 -13.97
N LYS A 323 -22.05 19.50 -13.17
CA LYS A 323 -23.44 19.94 -13.41
C LYS A 323 -23.59 21.47 -13.45
N THR A 324 -22.65 22.23 -12.89
CA THR A 324 -22.73 23.69 -12.73
C THR A 324 -21.84 24.46 -13.71
N HIS A 325 -20.92 23.81 -14.42
CA HIS A 325 -20.09 24.48 -15.42
C HIS A 325 -20.83 24.62 -16.76
N LYS A 326 -21.16 25.88 -17.13
CA LYS A 326 -21.70 26.27 -18.46
C LYS A 326 -20.69 26.16 -19.62
N SER A 327 -19.41 25.87 -19.35
CA SER A 327 -18.37 25.78 -20.39
C SER A 327 -18.02 24.33 -20.68
N SER A 328 -18.29 23.90 -21.90
CA SER A 328 -17.79 22.64 -22.45
C SER A 328 -16.32 22.78 -22.83
N ARG A 329 -15.56 21.70 -22.64
CA ARG A 329 -14.23 21.57 -23.24
C ARG A 329 -14.34 20.68 -24.48
N GLN A 330 -13.79 21.14 -25.59
CA GLN A 330 -13.77 20.37 -26.83
C GLN A 330 -12.70 19.27 -26.73
N LEU A 331 -13.10 18.05 -27.04
CA LEU A 331 -12.23 16.89 -27.22
C LEU A 331 -12.14 16.60 -28.70
N ASN A 332 -10.92 16.45 -29.20
CA ASN A 332 -10.64 16.12 -30.58
C ASN A 332 -9.73 14.90 -30.62
N ASP A 333 -10.26 13.76 -31.06
CA ASP A 333 -9.51 12.50 -31.22
C ASP A 333 -8.77 12.08 -29.92
N SER A 334 -9.36 12.42 -28.78
CA SER A 334 -8.75 12.21 -27.46
C SER A 334 -8.87 10.76 -27.04
N GLN A 335 -7.76 10.15 -26.60
CA GLN A 335 -7.78 8.78 -26.09
C GLN A 335 -8.38 8.75 -24.68
N ILE A 336 -9.60 8.24 -24.55
CA ILE A 336 -10.29 8.14 -23.27
C ILE A 336 -10.46 6.66 -22.92
N GLU A 337 -10.16 6.36 -21.66
CA GLU A 337 -10.39 5.08 -21.04
C GLU A 337 -11.43 5.26 -19.94
N VAL A 338 -12.51 4.50 -20.02
CA VAL A 338 -13.59 4.48 -19.04
C VAL A 338 -13.71 3.07 -18.49
N SER A 339 -13.36 2.90 -17.22
CA SER A 339 -13.51 1.62 -16.53
C SER A 339 -14.59 1.70 -15.46
N SER A 340 -15.50 0.74 -15.50
CA SER A 340 -16.47 0.51 -14.45
C SER A 340 -15.96 -0.56 -13.50
N TYR A 341 -16.04 -0.28 -12.21
CA TYR A 341 -15.63 -1.20 -11.16
C TYR A 341 -16.85 -1.84 -10.50
N VAL A 342 -16.72 -3.06 -10.00
CA VAL A 342 -17.70 -3.70 -9.13
C VAL A 342 -17.03 -3.99 -7.80
N TYR A 343 -17.77 -3.77 -6.73
CA TYR A 343 -17.30 -4.12 -5.41
C TYR A 343 -17.41 -5.63 -5.22
N ASP A 344 -16.27 -6.28 -4.97
CA ASP A 344 -16.19 -7.62 -4.42
C ASP A 344 -16.04 -7.52 -2.90
N SER A 345 -16.94 -8.19 -2.18
CA SER A 345 -16.92 -8.25 -0.71
C SER A 345 -15.78 -9.11 -0.16
N GLY A 346 -14.99 -9.75 -1.01
CA GLY A 346 -13.97 -10.72 -0.62
C GLY A 346 -14.58 -11.96 0.00
N SER A 347 -13.74 -12.95 0.26
CA SER A 347 -14.14 -14.21 0.89
C SER A 347 -13.10 -14.64 1.91
N LEU A 348 -13.53 -15.26 3.00
CA LEU A 348 -12.64 -15.82 3.98
C LEU A 348 -13.25 -17.05 4.65
N THR A 349 -12.37 -17.92 5.12
CA THR A 349 -12.72 -19.09 5.92
C THR A 349 -12.13 -18.89 7.30
N ILE A 350 -12.98 -18.99 8.33
CA ILE A 350 -12.58 -18.90 9.72
C ILE A 350 -12.79 -20.22 10.43
N ASP A 351 -11.79 -20.59 11.21
CA ASP A 351 -11.87 -21.64 12.20
C ASP A 351 -12.32 -21.02 13.52
N ILE A 352 -13.39 -21.58 14.09
CA ILE A 352 -13.97 -21.18 15.36
C ILE A 352 -13.45 -22.14 16.42
N PHE A 353 -12.78 -21.64 17.44
CA PHE A 353 -12.30 -22.40 18.58
C PHE A 353 -13.05 -22.00 19.84
N LYS A 354 -13.40 -22.99 20.66
CA LYS A 354 -14.02 -22.81 21.97
C LYS A 354 -13.12 -23.36 23.06
N VAL A 355 -13.19 -22.79 24.26
CA VAL A 355 -12.51 -23.33 25.44
C VAL A 355 -13.06 -24.73 25.74
N ASN A 356 -12.16 -25.67 26.05
CA ASN A 356 -12.54 -27.01 26.46
C ASN A 356 -13.18 -27.02 27.85
N GLU A 357 -13.92 -28.08 28.20
CA GLU A 357 -14.59 -28.18 29.51
C GLU A 357 -13.65 -28.01 30.72
N ALA A 358 -12.38 -28.42 30.55
CA ALA A 358 -11.35 -28.30 31.57
C ALA A 358 -10.72 -26.89 31.69
N LYS A 359 -11.09 -25.93 30.84
CA LYS A 359 -10.56 -24.55 30.78
C LYS A 359 -9.03 -24.46 30.70
N THR A 360 -8.41 -25.38 29.97
CA THR A 360 -6.95 -25.49 29.80
C THR A 360 -6.47 -25.15 28.39
N ARG A 361 -7.32 -25.33 27.39
CA ARG A 361 -7.00 -25.06 25.98
C ARG A 361 -8.25 -24.73 25.19
N VAL A 362 -8.04 -24.23 23.98
CA VAL A 362 -9.11 -24.09 22.99
C VAL A 362 -9.08 -25.27 22.02
N GLU A 363 -10.26 -25.71 21.59
CA GLU A 363 -10.44 -26.79 20.63
C GLU A 363 -11.28 -26.30 19.45
N LYS A 364 -10.93 -26.75 18.24
CA LYS A 364 -11.65 -26.36 17.03
C LYS A 364 -13.08 -26.90 17.12
N PHE A 365 -14.04 -25.98 17.12
CA PHE A 365 -15.46 -26.27 17.21
C PHE A 365 -16.10 -26.36 15.83
N ASP A 366 -15.78 -25.40 14.94
CA ASP A 366 -16.38 -25.32 13.61
C ASP A 366 -15.45 -24.58 12.63
N SER A 367 -15.78 -24.61 11.34
CA SER A 367 -15.13 -23.85 10.29
C SER A 367 -16.20 -23.30 9.34
N ILE A 368 -16.24 -21.99 9.16
CA ILE A 368 -17.24 -21.33 8.32
C ILE A 368 -16.61 -20.45 7.25
N ALA A 369 -17.22 -20.42 6.08
CA ALA A 369 -16.88 -19.53 4.97
C ALA A 369 -17.86 -18.37 4.92
N LEU A 370 -17.35 -17.15 4.79
CA LEU A 370 -18.13 -15.92 4.78
C LEU A 370 -17.37 -14.80 4.07
N SER A 371 -18.05 -13.69 3.73
CA SER A 371 -17.39 -12.54 3.12
C SER A 371 -16.60 -11.73 4.15
N GLN A 372 -15.63 -10.92 3.73
CA GLN A 372 -14.92 -10.01 4.66
C GLN A 372 -15.90 -9.04 5.34
N VAL A 373 -16.96 -8.64 4.62
CA VAL A 373 -18.03 -7.77 5.14
C VAL A 373 -18.86 -8.48 6.22
N ASP A 374 -19.25 -9.73 5.98
CA ASP A 374 -19.98 -10.53 6.96
C ASP A 374 -19.11 -10.85 8.18
N PHE A 375 -17.78 -10.95 8.00
CA PHE A 375 -16.85 -11.14 9.11
C PHE A 375 -16.83 -9.94 10.03
N VAL A 376 -16.76 -8.73 9.47
CA VAL A 376 -16.86 -7.49 10.26
C VAL A 376 -18.18 -7.45 11.02
N THR A 377 -19.28 -7.86 10.39
CA THR A 377 -20.59 -7.95 11.05
C THR A 377 -20.57 -8.96 12.22
N LEU A 378 -19.93 -10.12 12.03
CA LEU A 378 -19.73 -11.11 13.08
C LEU A 378 -18.93 -10.54 14.25
N LEU A 379 -17.83 -9.81 13.97
CA LEU A 379 -17.01 -9.17 15.00
C LEU A 379 -17.79 -8.11 15.79
N GLN A 380 -18.63 -7.33 15.11
CA GLN A 380 -19.47 -6.31 15.74
C GLN A 380 -20.59 -6.90 16.58
N GLN A 381 -21.31 -7.87 16.04
CA GLN A 381 -22.62 -8.29 16.54
C GLN A 381 -22.61 -9.64 17.26
N GLY A 382 -21.53 -10.41 17.15
CA GLY A 382 -21.40 -11.71 17.82
C GLY A 382 -22.16 -12.85 17.14
N TYR A 383 -22.76 -12.62 15.97
CA TYR A 383 -23.50 -13.65 15.23
C TYR A 383 -23.17 -13.61 13.73
N TYR A 384 -23.39 -14.73 13.05
CA TYR A 384 -23.37 -14.81 11.60
C TYR A 384 -24.63 -15.50 11.08
N TRP A 385 -24.89 -15.35 9.79
CA TRP A 385 -25.97 -16.04 9.11
C TRP A 385 -25.39 -17.20 8.32
N LYS A 386 -25.83 -18.41 8.63
CA LYS A 386 -25.64 -19.56 7.75
C LYS A 386 -26.62 -19.40 6.59
N LYS A 387 -26.10 -19.36 5.37
CA LYS A 387 -26.88 -19.14 4.15
C LYS A 387 -26.44 -20.17 3.11
N PRO A 388 -27.31 -20.55 2.16
CA PRO A 388 -26.94 -21.41 1.06
C PRO A 388 -25.92 -20.72 0.15
N LEU A 389 -24.93 -21.50 -0.30
CA LEU A 389 -23.80 -21.00 -1.09
C LEU A 389 -24.13 -20.81 -2.58
N ASP A 390 -25.06 -21.62 -3.10
CA ASP A 390 -25.55 -21.54 -4.47
C ASP A 390 -27.06 -21.84 -4.54
N LYS A 391 -27.61 -21.90 -5.74
CA LYS A 391 -29.05 -22.14 -5.96
C LYS A 391 -29.46 -23.58 -5.69
N ASP A 392 -28.50 -24.50 -5.66
CA ASP A 392 -28.72 -25.94 -5.51
C ASP A 392 -28.43 -26.39 -4.05
N ASP A 393 -27.91 -25.48 -3.21
CA ASP A 393 -27.71 -25.65 -1.78
C ASP A 393 -29.01 -25.36 -1.01
N ASP A 394 -29.62 -26.42 -0.45
CA ASP A 394 -30.84 -26.35 0.37
C ASP A 394 -30.57 -25.95 1.83
N THR A 395 -29.37 -25.46 2.16
CA THR A 395 -29.03 -25.05 3.54
C THR A 395 -30.01 -23.97 4.04
N PRO A 396 -30.70 -24.20 5.17
CA PRO A 396 -31.66 -23.25 5.70
C PRO A 396 -30.94 -21.98 6.16
N ILE A 397 -31.56 -20.82 5.91
CA ILE A 397 -31.06 -19.55 6.42
C ILE A 397 -31.26 -19.53 7.93
N GLU A 398 -30.17 -19.63 8.67
CA GLU A 398 -30.18 -19.70 10.13
C GLU A 398 -29.24 -18.65 10.72
N LYS A 399 -29.71 -17.95 11.76
CA LYS A 399 -28.87 -17.02 12.54
C LYS A 399 -28.16 -17.81 13.63
N ILE A 400 -26.84 -17.87 13.56
CA ILE A 400 -26.01 -18.54 14.56
C ILE A 400 -25.32 -17.48 15.42
N THR A 401 -25.71 -17.41 16.69
CA THR A 401 -25.11 -16.49 17.67
C THR A 401 -23.96 -17.18 18.39
N LEU A 402 -22.74 -16.64 18.26
CA LEU A 402 -21.56 -17.09 18.99
C LEU A 402 -21.46 -16.40 20.35
N ILE A 403 -21.72 -15.09 20.38
CA ILE A 403 -21.68 -14.26 21.59
C ILE A 403 -23.04 -13.56 21.73
N PRO A 404 -23.81 -13.83 22.81
CA PRO A 404 -25.09 -13.18 23.06
C PRO A 404 -24.96 -11.68 23.33
#